data_AF-A0A967H3X3-F1
#
_entry.id   AF-A0A967H3X3-F1
#
_cell.length_a   1.000
_cell.length_b   1.000
_cell.length_c   1.000
_cell.angle_alpha   90.00
_cell.angle_beta   90.00
_cell.angle_gamma   90.00
#
_symmetry.space_group_name_H-M   'P 1'
#
loop_
_entity.id
_entity.type
_entity.pdbx_description
1 polymer ?
#
loop_
_entity_poly.entity_id
_entity_poly.type
_entity_poly.pdbx_seq_one_letter_code
_entity_poly.pdbx_strand_id
1 'polypeptide(L)'
;VFLVLLVVMASDTLAYFIGMKFGKHHLYKAVSPNKTIEGALGGLAGAILGAALGKYLFFSALQISDVLALGLFAGISSQVGDLFESLLKRSF
;
A
#
# COMPACT_ATOMS: atom_id res chain seq x y z
N VAL A 1 -7.19 2.60 15.38
CA VAL A 1 -6.18 3.54 14.84
C VAL A 1 -4.82 2.87 14.63
N PHE A 2 -4.22 2.24 15.64
CA PHE A 2 -2.90 1.58 15.51
C PHE A 2 -2.81 0.55 14.36
N LEU A 3 -3.83 -0.29 14.17
CA LEU A 3 -3.85 -1.27 13.07
C LEU A 3 -3.78 -0.60 11.69
N VAL A 4 -4.52 0.49 11.49
CA VAL A 4 -4.54 1.23 10.22
C VAL A 4 -3.18 1.87 9.95
N LEU A 5 -2.57 2.47 10.97
CA LEU A 5 -1.22 3.03 10.84
C LEU A 5 -0.21 1.94 10.46
N LEU A 6 -0.26 0.78 11.11
CA LEU A 6 0.63 -0.34 10.83
C LEU A 6 0.46 -0.82 9.38
N VAL A 7 -0.78 -0.99 8.91
CA VAL A 7 -1.09 -1.39 7.53
C VAL A 7 -0.56 -0.39 6.51
N VAL A 8 -0.81 0.90 6.72
CA VAL A 8 -0.37 1.96 5.80
C VAL A 8 1.16 2.07 5.78
N MET A 9 1.81 2.09 6.96
CA MET A 9 3.27 2.15 7.04
C MET A 9 3.95 0.93 6.42
N ALA A 10 3.41 -0.28 6.64
CA ALA A 10 3.90 -1.50 6.03
C ALA A 10 3.71 -1.49 4.49
N SER A 11 2.55 -1.02 4.03
CA SER A 11 2.27 -0.81 2.61
C SER A 11 3.27 0.13 1.97
N ASP A 12 3.48 1.33 2.54
CA ASP A 12 4.38 2.33 1.94
C ASP A 12 5.84 1.89 1.95
N THR A 13 6.26 1.24 3.04
CA THR A 13 7.62 0.69 3.14
C THR A 13 7.87 -0.35 2.05
N LEU A 14 6.98 -1.32 1.90
CA LEU A 14 7.15 -2.37 0.89
C LEU A 14 6.94 -1.86 -0.53
N ALA A 15 6.03 -0.91 -0.74
CA ALA A 15 5.87 -0.24 -2.02
C ALA A 15 7.16 0.48 -2.44
N TYR A 16 7.82 1.17 -1.50
CA TYR A 16 9.07 1.86 -1.73
C TYR A 16 10.22 0.89 -2.02
N PHE A 17 10.41 -0.13 -1.18
CA PHE A 17 11.51 -1.09 -1.36
C PHE A 17 11.36 -1.92 -2.63
N ILE A 18 10.15 -2.42 -2.92
CA ILE A 18 9.89 -3.21 -4.11
C ILE A 18 9.92 -2.32 -5.35
N GLY A 19 9.34 -1.12 -5.28
CA GLY A 19 9.39 -0.14 -6.35
C GLY A 19 10.82 0.28 -6.70
N MET A 20 11.68 0.47 -5.70
CA MET A 20 13.09 0.84 -5.91
C MET A 20 13.92 -0.32 -6.48
N LYS A 21 13.71 -1.55 -5.99
CA LYS A 21 14.55 -2.72 -6.35
C LYS A 21 14.07 -3.43 -7.62
N PHE A 22 12.76 -3.44 -7.87
CA PHE A 22 12.12 -4.19 -8.96
C PHE A 22 11.29 -3.32 -9.90
N GLY A 23 11.19 -2.02 -9.66
CA GLY A 23 10.38 -1.13 -10.49
C GLY A 23 10.94 -1.00 -11.91
N LYS A 24 10.29 -1.67 -12.86
CA LYS A 24 10.59 -1.57 -14.30
C LYS A 24 9.42 -0.92 -15.02
N HIS A 25 8.20 -1.28 -14.65
CA HIS A 25 6.99 -0.80 -15.28
C HIS A 25 6.40 0.38 -14.51
N HIS A 26 6.49 1.56 -15.11
CA HIS A 26 5.96 2.78 -14.52
C HIS A 26 4.43 2.78 -14.62
N LEU A 27 3.75 3.12 -13.53
CA LEU A 27 2.29 3.12 -13.47
C LEU A 27 1.72 4.22 -14.38
N TYR A 28 2.24 5.44 -14.22
CA TYR A 28 1.79 6.59 -14.98
C TYR A 28 2.86 7.68 -15.01
N LYS A 29 3.75 7.62 -16.02
CA LYS A 29 4.90 8.55 -16.14
C LYS A 29 4.50 10.03 -16.17
N ALA A 30 3.33 10.33 -16.72
CA ALA A 30 2.81 11.70 -16.84
C ALA A 30 2.30 12.29 -15.51
N VAL A 31 2.18 11.50 -14.45
CA VAL A 31 1.66 11.94 -13.13
C VAL A 31 2.68 11.67 -12.04
N SER A 32 3.22 10.46 -11.99
CA SER A 32 4.22 10.09 -11.00
C SER A 32 5.32 9.25 -11.67
N PRO A 33 6.47 9.87 -11.98
CA PRO A 33 7.56 9.22 -12.71
C PRO A 33 8.31 8.20 -11.86
N ASN A 34 8.05 8.15 -10.54
CA ASN A 34 8.71 7.22 -9.63
C ASN A 34 7.79 6.07 -9.18
N LYS A 35 6.49 6.10 -9.52
CA LYS A 35 5.54 5.03 -9.18
C LYS A 35 5.61 3.91 -10.20
N THR A 36 5.78 2.68 -9.73
CA THR A 36 5.86 1.47 -10.55
C THR A 36 4.77 0.46 -10.18
N ILE A 37 4.39 -0.39 -11.15
CA ILE A 37 3.37 -1.45 -10.97
C ILE A 37 3.88 -2.48 -9.98
N GLU A 38 5.17 -2.78 -10.02
CA GLU A 38 5.82 -3.68 -9.08
C GLU A 38 5.81 -3.09 -7.66
N GLY A 39 6.05 -1.78 -7.52
CA GLY A 39 5.90 -1.07 -6.25
C GLY A 39 4.45 -1.08 -5.75
N ALA A 40 3.47 -0.88 -6.62
CA ALA A 40 2.05 -0.99 -6.28
C ALA A 40 1.67 -2.40 -5.78
N LEU A 41 2.10 -3.45 -6.47
CA LEU A 41 1.89 -4.83 -6.03
C LEU A 41 2.61 -5.10 -4.70
N GLY A 42 3.82 -4.55 -4.53
CA GLY A 42 4.59 -4.63 -3.30
C GLY A 42 3.91 -3.95 -2.11
N GLY A 43 3.31 -2.78 -2.32
CA GLY A 43 2.51 -2.09 -1.31
C GLY A 43 1.27 -2.86 -0.91
N LEU A 44 0.59 -3.47 -1.88
CA LEU A 44 -0.61 -4.28 -1.64
C LEU A 44 -0.27 -5.53 -0.82
N ALA A 45 0.84 -6.20 -1.13
CA ALA A 45 1.39 -7.27 -0.30
C ALA A 45 1.76 -6.78 1.10
N GLY A 46 2.35 -5.58 1.21
CA GLY A 46 2.69 -4.98 2.50
C GLY A 46 1.49 -4.60 3.36
N ALA A 47 0.39 -4.14 2.74
CA ALA A 47 -0.86 -3.88 3.44
C ALA A 47 -1.45 -5.15 4.06
N ILE A 48 -1.45 -6.26 3.30
CA ILE A 48 -1.92 -7.57 3.78
C ILE A 48 -1.02 -8.10 4.90
N LEU A 49 0.30 -7.99 4.76
CA LEU A 49 1.26 -8.37 5.80
C LEU A 49 1.09 -7.52 7.07
N GLY A 50 0.89 -6.21 6.92
CA GLY A 50 0.61 -5.32 8.04
C GLY A 50 -0.69 -5.67 8.75
N ALA A 51 -1.74 -6.02 8.00
CA ALA A 51 -3.02 -6.45 8.57
C ALA A 51 -2.89 -7.80 9.30
N ALA A 52 -2.12 -8.74 8.75
CA ALA A 52 -1.82 -10.02 9.38
C ALA A 52 -1.01 -9.86 10.67
N LEU A 53 -0.02 -8.96 10.67
CA LEU A 53 0.78 -8.63 11.84
C LEU A 53 -0.08 -7.94 12.91
N GLY A 54 -0.96 -7.03 12.49
CA GLY A 54 -1.94 -6.38 13.38
C GLY A 54 -2.90 -7.36 14.05
N LYS A 55 -3.38 -8.36 13.30
CA LYS A 55 -4.15 -9.49 13.86
C LYS A 55 -3.34 -10.25 14.92
N TYR A 56 -2.09 -10.59 14.62
CA TYR A 56 -1.25 -11.37 15.55
C TYR A 56 -0.93 -10.60 16.84
N LEU A 57 -0.65 -9.31 16.73
CA LEU A 57 -0.18 -8.49 17.86
C LEU A 57 -1.31 -7.91 18.73
N PHE A 58 -2.44 -7.51 18.12
CA PHE A 58 -3.46 -6.72 18.83
C PHE A 58 -4.86 -7.34 18.81
N PHE A 59 -5.19 -8.12 17.78
CA PHE A 59 -6.57 -8.56 17.54
C PHE A 59 -6.62 -10.02 17.09
N SER A 60 -6.41 -10.95 18.02
CA SER A 60 -6.45 -12.40 17.75
C SER A 60 -7.82 -12.90 17.30
N ALA A 61 -8.89 -12.16 17.62
CA ALA A 61 -10.27 -12.47 17.25
C ALA A 61 -10.63 -12.16 15.78
N LEU A 62 -9.79 -11.42 15.04
CA LEU A 62 -10.03 -11.14 13.62
C LEU A 62 -9.96 -12.42 12.80
N GLN A 63 -10.91 -12.60 11.89
CA GLN A 63 -10.83 -13.70 10.93
C GLN A 63 -9.83 -13.39 9.82
N ILE A 64 -9.35 -14.43 9.13
CA ILE A 64 -8.44 -14.27 7.99
C ILE A 64 -9.13 -13.48 6.85
N SER A 65 -10.45 -13.63 6.70
CA SER A 65 -11.26 -12.84 5.77
C SER A 65 -11.17 -11.34 6.05
N ASP A 66 -11.20 -10.94 7.32
CA ASP A 66 -11.15 -9.53 7.72
C ASP A 66 -9.77 -8.93 7.43
N VAL A 67 -8.71 -9.71 7.67
CA VAL A 67 -7.33 -9.33 7.34
C VAL A 67 -7.15 -9.10 5.85
N LEU A 68 -7.66 -10.01 5.03
CA LEU A 68 -7.59 -9.88 3.57
C LEU A 68 -8.41 -8.69 3.08
N ALA A 69 -9.63 -8.53 3.57
CA ALA A 69 -10.49 -7.40 3.22
C ALA A 69 -9.83 -6.07 3.60
N LEU A 70 -9.36 -5.92 4.84
CA LEU A 70 -8.70 -4.72 5.32
C LEU A 70 -7.42 -4.42 4.53
N GLY A 71 -6.56 -5.42 4.32
CA GLY A 71 -5.32 -5.26 3.56
C GLY A 71 -5.56 -4.83 2.11
N LEU A 72 -6.53 -5.46 1.42
CA LEU A 72 -6.90 -5.10 0.05
C LEU A 72 -7.50 -3.70 -0.05
N PHE A 73 -8.55 -3.42 0.74
CA PHE A 73 -9.23 -2.13 0.67
C PHE A 73 -8.32 -0.98 1.09
N ALA A 74 -7.57 -1.14 2.18
CA ALA A 74 -6.64 -0.10 2.63
C ALA A 74 -5.45 0.06 1.67
N GLY A 75 -4.89 -1.03 1.16
CA GLY A 75 -3.78 -1.00 0.22
C GLY A 75 -4.15 -0.31 -1.10
N ILE A 76 -5.31 -0.64 -1.67
CA ILE A 76 -5.83 0.02 -2.89
C ILE A 76 -6.12 1.49 -2.60
N SER A 77 -6.81 1.80 -1.50
CA SER A 77 -7.17 3.18 -1.15
C SER A 77 -5.93 4.05 -0.94
N SER A 78 -4.88 3.52 -0.29
CA SER A 78 -3.60 4.22 -0.10
C SER A 78 -2.95 4.55 -1.44
N GLN A 79 -2.86 3.57 -2.34
CA GLN A 79 -2.24 3.77 -3.65
C GLN A 79 -2.99 4.76 -4.53
N VAL A 80 -4.34 4.68 -4.53
CA VAL A 80 -5.19 5.62 -5.27
C VAL A 80 -5.07 7.03 -4.69
N GLY A 81 -5.06 7.17 -3.37
CA GLY A 81 -4.87 8.46 -2.70
C GLY A 81 -3.55 9.11 -3.09
N ASP A 82 -2.45 8.36 -3.08
CA ASP A 82 -1.13 8.89 -3.43
C ASP A 82 -1.01 9.25 -4.94
N LEU A 83 -1.71 8.52 -5.81
CA LEU A 83 -1.83 8.89 -7.22
C LEU A 83 -2.67 10.17 -7.41
N PHE A 84 -3.76 10.31 -6.66
CA PHE A 84 -4.60 11.50 -6.69
C PHE A 84 -3.86 12.73 -6.16
N GLU A 85 -3.09 12.59 -5.09
CA GLU A 85 -2.21 13.66 -4.58
C GLU A 85 -1.15 14.04 -5.61
N SER A 86 -0.53 13.07 -6.27
CA SER A 86 0.43 13.32 -7.35
C SER A 86 -0.21 14.01 -8.57
N LEU A 87 -1.46 13.68 -8.90
CA LEU A 87 -2.25 14.32 -9.95
C LEU A 87 -2.53 15.79 -9.64
N LEU A 88 -3.00 16.07 -8.43
CA LEU A 88 -3.28 17.44 -7.98
C LEU A 88 -2.02 18.29 -8.03
N LYS A 89 -0.89 17.77 -7.52
CA LYS A 89 0.42 18.48 -7.54
C LYS A 89 0.96 18.79 -8.93
N ARG A 90 0.47 18.13 -9.99
CA ARG A 90 0.84 18.44 -11.39
C ARG A 90 -0.18 19.31 -12.11
N SER A 91 -1.39 19.40 -11.57
CA SER A 91 -2.48 20.20 -12.16
C SER A 91 -2.44 21.66 -11.70
N PHE A 92 -1.84 21.91 -10.53
CA PHE A 92 -1.50 23.23 -10.01
C PHE A 92 -0.03 23.56 -10.28
#